data_AF-A0A091SQT8-F1
#
_entry.id   AF-A0A091SQT8-F1
#
_cell.length_a   1.000
_cell.length_b   1.000
_cell.length_c   1.000
_cell.angle_alpha   90.00
_cell.angle_beta   90.00
_cell.angle_gamma   90.00
#
_symmetry.space_group_name_H-M   'P 1'
#
loop_
_entity.id
_entity.type
_entity.pdbx_description
1 polymer ?
#
loop_
_entity_poly.entity_id
_entity_poly.type
_entity_poly.pdbx_seq_one_letter_code
_entity_poly.pdbx_strand_id
1 'polypeptide(L)'
;QPDASPGYCWPFQGSRSEVLIRLPTQIRPMAITIQHTSKIASPLGTVSSAPRDFTVSGLDEEGENETLLGTFTYAVQKEPTQTFPLQVQCIAFRLLKLVIQSNWGKPGYTCIYQVQVYG
;
A
#
# COMPACT_ATOMS: atom_id res chain seq x y z
N GLN A 1 6.41 -11.50 -1.07
CA GLN A 1 5.92 -12.83 -1.49
C GLN A 1 4.87 -12.62 -2.59
N PRO A 2 4.84 -13.40 -3.68
CA PRO A 2 4.02 -13.11 -4.86
C PRO A 2 2.61 -13.72 -4.86
N ASP A 3 2.17 -14.35 -3.76
CA ASP A 3 0.87 -15.03 -3.74
C ASP A 3 -0.26 -14.06 -3.33
N ALA A 4 -1.23 -13.88 -4.22
CA ALA A 4 -2.42 -13.05 -3.99
C ALA A 4 -3.70 -13.88 -3.76
N SER A 5 -3.55 -15.18 -3.47
CA SER A 5 -4.67 -16.08 -3.16
C SER A 5 -5.39 -15.64 -1.88
N PRO A 6 -6.73 -15.74 -1.82
CA PRO A 6 -7.50 -15.36 -0.64
C PRO A 6 -6.93 -15.96 0.66
N GLY A 7 -6.70 -15.12 1.66
CA GLY A 7 -6.14 -15.54 2.97
C GLY A 7 -4.64 -15.32 3.13
N TYR A 8 -3.89 -15.04 2.05
CA TYR A 8 -2.45 -14.74 2.11
C TYR A 8 -2.13 -13.24 2.26
N CYS A 9 -3.11 -12.41 2.67
CA CYS A 9 -2.87 -10.99 2.91
C CYS A 9 -2.08 -10.74 4.20
N TRP A 10 -1.46 -9.56 4.27
CA TRP A 10 -0.93 -9.00 5.50
C TRP A 10 -2.06 -8.24 6.22
N PRO A 11 -2.54 -8.75 7.38
CA PRO A 11 -3.58 -8.08 8.15
C PRO A 11 -2.96 -7.04 9.08
N PHE A 12 -3.41 -5.80 8.97
CA PHE A 12 -3.10 -4.72 9.89
C PHE A 12 -4.27 -4.49 10.82
N GLN A 13 -4.01 -4.36 12.13
CA GLN A 13 -5.05 -4.14 13.11
C GLN A 13 -5.70 -2.76 12.92
N GLY A 14 -7.02 -2.73 12.83
CA GLY A 14 -7.81 -1.54 12.62
C GLY A 14 -7.86 -1.05 11.16
N SER A 15 -8.41 0.14 10.99
CA SER A 15 -8.52 0.84 9.70
C SER A 15 -7.39 1.86 9.47
N ARG A 16 -6.55 2.08 10.49
CA ARG A 16 -5.38 2.96 10.46
C ARG A 16 -4.15 2.15 10.82
N SER A 17 -3.15 2.18 9.96
CA SER A 17 -1.91 1.44 10.18
C SER A 17 -0.77 2.03 9.38
N GLU A 18 0.45 1.75 9.82
CA GLU A 18 1.67 2.17 9.15
C GLU A 18 2.50 0.94 8.76
N VAL A 19 3.10 1.01 7.58
CA VAL A 19 3.99 -0.02 7.05
C VAL A 19 5.28 0.63 6.59
N LEU A 20 6.40 0.19 7.16
CA LEU A 20 7.73 0.56 6.68
C LEU A 20 8.23 -0.50 5.70
N ILE A 21 8.62 -0.05 4.51
CA ILE A 21 9.10 -0.88 3.41
C ILE A 21 10.56 -0.51 3.17
N ARG A 22 11.47 -1.44 3.49
CA ARG A 22 12.88 -1.30 3.16
C ARG A 22 13.17 -1.91 1.79
N LEU A 23 13.58 -1.07 0.86
CA LEU A 23 13.93 -1.45 -0.50
C LEU A 23 15.31 -2.15 -0.52
N PRO A 24 15.54 -3.07 -1.47
CA PRO A 24 16.84 -3.74 -1.61
C PRO A 24 17.98 -2.74 -1.85
N THR A 25 17.70 -1.73 -2.69
CA THR A 25 18.59 -0.64 -3.07
C THR A 25 17.88 0.70 -2.91
N GLN A 26 18.67 1.79 -2.87
CA GLN A 26 18.13 3.14 -2.90
C GLN A 26 17.70 3.48 -4.33
N ILE A 27 16.47 3.96 -4.51
CA ILE A 27 15.90 4.29 -5.83
C ILE A 27 15.17 5.63 -5.79
N ARG A 28 14.81 6.20 -6.93
CA ARG A 28 13.91 7.36 -7.01
C ARG A 28 12.50 6.85 -7.32
N PRO A 29 11.62 6.67 -6.31
CA PRO A 29 10.34 6.03 -6.54
C PRO A 29 9.48 6.82 -7.52
N MET A 30 9.03 6.17 -8.58
CA MET A 30 8.17 6.75 -9.62
C MET A 30 6.71 6.31 -9.47
N ALA A 31 6.48 5.10 -8.95
CA ALA A 31 5.14 4.57 -8.74
C ALA A 31 5.13 3.49 -7.66
N ILE A 32 3.94 3.25 -7.11
CA ILE A 32 3.65 2.08 -6.27
C ILE A 32 2.44 1.35 -6.83
N THR A 33 2.45 0.01 -6.80
CA THR A 33 1.29 -0.82 -7.10
C THR A 33 0.81 -1.46 -5.80
N ILE A 34 -0.50 -1.37 -5.54
CA ILE A 34 -1.18 -2.11 -4.48
C ILE A 34 -2.11 -3.12 -5.13
N GLN A 35 -2.01 -4.37 -4.68
CA GLN A 35 -2.91 -5.44 -5.07
C GLN A 35 -3.79 -5.88 -3.90
N HIS A 36 -5.06 -6.15 -4.21
CA HIS A 36 -6.00 -6.83 -3.35
C HIS A 36 -6.65 -8.02 -4.09
N THR A 37 -7.35 -8.91 -3.37
CA THR A 37 -8.19 -9.92 -3.99
C THR A 37 -9.43 -9.30 -4.67
N SER A 38 -9.96 -9.96 -5.71
CA SER A 38 -11.18 -9.54 -6.40
C SER A 38 -12.43 -9.93 -5.60
N LYS A 39 -13.57 -9.26 -5.88
CA LYS A 39 -14.86 -9.62 -5.26
C LYS A 39 -15.27 -11.07 -5.55
N ILE A 40 -15.00 -11.55 -6.76
CA ILE A 40 -15.37 -12.90 -7.21
C ILE A 40 -14.51 -13.97 -6.52
N ALA A 41 -13.23 -13.68 -6.31
CA ALA A 41 -12.31 -14.60 -5.62
C ALA A 41 -12.45 -14.55 -4.09
N SER A 42 -13.09 -13.52 -3.53
CA SER A 42 -13.32 -13.41 -2.09
C SER A 42 -14.37 -14.43 -1.62
N PRO A 43 -14.07 -15.29 -0.62
CA PRO A 43 -15.02 -16.26 -0.09
C PRO A 43 -16.31 -15.63 0.46
N LEU A 44 -16.22 -14.38 0.93
CA LEU A 44 -17.35 -13.62 1.48
C LEU A 44 -17.99 -12.69 0.44
N GLY A 45 -17.53 -12.70 -0.82
CA GLY A 45 -18.00 -11.78 -1.87
C GLY A 45 -17.70 -10.30 -1.61
N THR A 46 -16.90 -9.99 -0.58
CA THR A 46 -16.60 -8.62 -0.15
C THR A 46 -15.11 -8.33 -0.16
N VAL A 47 -14.79 -7.06 -0.39
CA VAL A 47 -13.42 -6.51 -0.34
C VAL A 47 -13.36 -5.32 0.63
N SER A 48 -14.23 -5.32 1.66
CA SER A 48 -14.32 -4.24 2.63
C SER A 48 -13.05 -4.08 3.48
N SER A 49 -12.20 -5.12 3.53
CA SER A 49 -10.89 -5.08 4.17
C SER A 49 -9.81 -4.41 3.33
N ALA A 50 -10.06 -4.07 2.07
CA ALA A 50 -9.08 -3.41 1.23
C ALA A 50 -8.74 -2.02 1.82
N PRO A 51 -7.48 -1.56 1.70
CA PRO A 51 -7.15 -0.18 2.03
C PRO A 51 -8.01 0.75 1.18
N ARG A 52 -8.36 1.90 1.75
CA ARG A 52 -9.08 2.96 1.03
C ARG A 52 -8.16 4.15 0.85
N ASP A 53 -8.07 5.02 1.86
CA ASP A 53 -7.24 6.22 1.78
C ASP A 53 -5.87 5.91 2.38
N PHE A 54 -4.80 6.27 1.66
CA PHE A 54 -3.43 6.03 2.10
C PHE A 54 -2.46 7.09 1.59
N THR A 55 -1.32 7.18 2.26
CA THR A 55 -0.20 8.06 1.88
C THR A 55 1.07 7.26 1.73
N VAL A 56 1.96 7.75 0.85
CA VAL A 56 3.27 7.18 0.62
C VAL A 56 4.30 8.28 0.82
N SER A 57 5.30 8.00 1.65
CA SER A 57 6.40 8.92 1.92
C SER A 57 7.74 8.21 1.80
N GLY A 58 8.78 8.95 1.41
CA GLY A 58 10.17 8.52 1.51
C GLY A 58 10.77 8.96 2.84
N LEU A 59 11.57 8.09 3.44
CA LEU A 59 12.33 8.38 4.66
C LEU A 59 13.83 8.38 4.37
N ASP A 60 14.57 9.20 5.11
CA ASP A 60 16.03 9.09 5.21
C ASP A 60 16.46 7.77 5.89
N GLU A 61 17.76 7.50 5.97
CA GLU A 61 18.25 6.22 6.51
C GLU A 61 17.96 6.08 8.01
N GLU A 62 17.93 7.20 8.72
CA GLU A 62 17.62 7.32 10.14
C GLU A 62 16.11 7.20 10.43
N GLY A 63 15.25 7.43 9.44
CA GLY A 63 13.80 7.42 9.59
C GLY A 63 13.24 8.67 10.28
N GLU A 64 14.04 9.74 10.37
CA GLU A 64 13.69 10.98 11.07
C GLU A 64 13.03 12.00 10.15
N ASN A 65 13.48 12.08 8.88
CA ASN A 65 12.92 13.02 7.91
C ASN A 65 12.00 12.33 6.92
N GLU A 66 10.77 12.83 6.83
CA GLU A 66 9.72 12.29 5.95
C GLU A 66 9.43 13.25 4.79
N THR A 67 9.50 12.72 3.56
CA THR A 67 9.10 13.43 2.34
C THR A 67 7.85 12.79 1.75
N LEU A 68 6.73 13.50 1.73
CA LEU A 68 5.50 13.02 1.11
C LEU A 68 5.70 12.82 -0.40
N LEU A 69 5.41 11.60 -0.87
CA LEU A 69 5.47 11.23 -2.28
C LEU A 69 4.08 11.15 -2.92
N GLY A 70 3.02 11.01 -2.13
CA GLY A 70 1.66 11.10 -2.63
C GLY A 70 0.58 10.70 -1.62
N THR A 71 -0.65 11.05 -1.97
CA THR A 71 -1.88 10.69 -1.24
C THR A 71 -2.87 10.14 -2.24
N PHE A 72 -3.45 8.97 -1.95
CA PHE A 72 -4.25 8.22 -2.91
C PHE A 72 -5.43 7.53 -2.24
N THR A 73 -6.40 7.14 -3.08
CA THR A 73 -7.51 6.28 -2.68
C THR A 73 -7.52 5.04 -3.58
N TYR A 74 -7.41 3.85 -2.97
CA TYR A 74 -7.60 2.58 -3.66
C TYR A 74 -9.10 2.35 -3.90
N ALA A 75 -9.51 2.15 -5.16
CA ALA A 75 -10.91 2.08 -5.55
C ALA A 75 -11.38 0.65 -5.77
N VAL A 76 -12.17 0.08 -4.85
CA VAL A 76 -12.69 -1.31 -4.95
C VAL A 76 -13.66 -1.56 -6.11
N GLN A 77 -14.04 -0.51 -6.85
CA GLN A 77 -14.84 -0.62 -8.07
C GLN A 77 -13.99 -0.82 -9.33
N LYS A 78 -12.67 -0.58 -9.25
CA LYS A 78 -11.71 -0.80 -10.34
C LYS A 78 -11.05 -2.18 -10.24
N GLU A 79 -10.05 -2.41 -11.09
CA GLU A 79 -9.24 -3.62 -11.07
C GLU A 79 -8.57 -3.87 -9.70
N PRO A 80 -8.36 -5.14 -9.31
CA PRO A 80 -7.77 -5.49 -8.02
C PRO A 80 -6.30 -5.06 -7.86
N THR A 81 -5.60 -4.85 -8.97
CA THR A 81 -4.22 -4.35 -9.02
C THR A 81 -4.25 -2.92 -9.51
N GLN A 82 -3.82 -1.97 -8.68
CA GLN A 82 -3.85 -0.54 -8.99
C GLN A 82 -2.48 0.09 -8.79
N THR A 83 -2.05 0.84 -9.80
CA THR A 83 -0.77 1.58 -9.80
C THR A 83 -1.02 3.06 -9.57
N PHE A 84 -0.22 3.65 -8.69
CA PHE A 84 -0.32 5.03 -8.24
C PHE A 84 0.99 5.76 -8.55
N PRO A 85 0.97 6.79 -9.40
CA PRO A 85 2.17 7.56 -9.73
C PRO A 85 2.59 8.42 -8.53
N LEU A 86 3.87 8.35 -8.17
CA LEU A 86 4.45 9.12 -7.07
C LEU A 86 5.03 10.44 -7.58
N GLN A 87 5.09 11.44 -6.70
CA GLN A 87 5.82 12.68 -6.96
C GLN A 87 7.32 12.35 -7.05
N VAL A 88 7.88 12.56 -8.24
CA VAL A 88 9.30 12.32 -8.49
C VAL A 88 10.11 13.36 -7.72
N GLN A 89 10.98 12.87 -6.84
CA GLN A 89 11.92 13.70 -6.10
C GLN A 89 13.31 13.63 -6.74
N CYS A 90 14.14 14.67 -6.52
CA CYS A 90 15.54 14.65 -6.94
C CYS A 90 16.40 13.70 -6.08
N ILE A 91 15.93 13.40 -4.87
CA ILE A 91 16.55 12.50 -3.90
C ILE A 91 16.02 11.08 -4.05
N ALA A 92 16.88 10.11 -3.71
CA ALA A 92 16.56 8.69 -3.74
C ALA A 92 16.28 8.19 -2.31
N PHE A 93 15.39 7.21 -2.17
CA PHE A 93 14.98 6.65 -0.88
C PHE A 93 15.23 5.15 -0.85
N ARG A 94 15.60 4.64 0.33
CA ARG A 94 15.68 3.21 0.62
C ARG A 94 14.56 2.75 1.55
N LEU A 95 14.03 3.66 2.36
CA LEU A 95 12.90 3.42 3.24
C LEU A 95 11.69 4.17 2.69
N LEU A 96 10.58 3.45 2.54
CA LEU A 96 9.28 4.03 2.23
C LEU A 96 8.31 3.76 3.38
N LYS A 97 7.48 4.74 3.67
CA LYS A 97 6.41 4.67 4.65
C LYS A 97 5.07 4.69 3.94
N LEU A 98 4.28 3.63 4.10
CA LEU A 98 2.91 3.52 3.62
C LEU A 98 1.97 3.64 4.83
N VAL A 99 1.23 4.74 4.91
CA VAL A 99 0.24 4.95 5.97
C VAL A 99 -1.15 4.73 5.41
N ILE A 100 -1.85 3.72 5.91
CA ILE A 100 -3.26 3.47 5.66
C ILE A 100 -4.07 4.31 6.64
N GLN A 101 -4.99 5.12 6.12
CA GLN A 101 -5.82 6.04 6.91
C GLN A 101 -7.24 5.51 7.11
N SER A 102 -7.71 4.69 6.16
CA SER A 102 -9.05 4.09 6.17
C SER A 102 -9.09 2.80 5.36
N ASN A 103 -10.16 2.02 5.54
CA ASN A 103 -10.49 0.87 4.71
C ASN A 103 -11.94 0.98 4.20
N TRP A 104 -12.39 -0.01 3.43
CA TRP A 104 -13.73 -0.04 2.84
C TRP A 104 -14.83 -0.57 3.79
N GLY A 105 -14.69 -0.35 5.10
CA GLY A 105 -15.72 -0.59 6.10
C GLY A 105 -15.58 -1.91 6.86
N LYS A 106 -14.44 -2.59 6.78
CA LYS A 106 -14.19 -3.77 7.61
C LYS A 106 -13.79 -3.35 9.03
N PRO A 107 -14.55 -3.73 10.08
CA PRO A 107 -14.12 -3.50 11.45
C PRO A 107 -12.95 -4.43 11.80
N GLY A 108 -12.04 -3.95 12.64
CA GLY A 108 -10.99 -4.75 13.26
C GLY A 108 -9.70 -4.90 12.45
N TYR A 109 -9.73 -4.91 11.11
CA TYR A 109 -8.51 -5.03 10.31
C TYR A 109 -8.60 -4.49 8.89
N THR A 110 -7.43 -4.25 8.29
CA THR A 110 -7.21 -3.93 6.88
C THR A 110 -6.24 -4.94 6.28
N CYS A 111 -6.44 -5.38 5.03
CA CYS A 111 -5.59 -6.36 4.38
C CYS A 111 -4.97 -5.82 3.09
N ILE A 112 -3.66 -6.01 2.94
CA ILE A 112 -2.94 -5.77 1.68
C ILE A 112 -2.35 -7.10 1.22
N TYR A 113 -2.52 -7.44 -0.05
CA TYR A 113 -1.99 -8.70 -0.61
C TYR A 113 -0.58 -8.50 -1.17
N GLN A 114 -0.37 -7.43 -1.94
CA GLN A 114 0.94 -7.13 -2.49
C GLN A 114 1.16 -5.63 -2.59
N VAL A 115 2.41 -5.23 -2.35
CA VAL A 115 2.93 -3.90 -2.66
C VAL A 115 4.14 -4.06 -3.56
N GLN A 116 4.19 -3.33 -4.67
CA GLN A 116 5.33 -3.27 -5.57
C GLN A 116 5.75 -1.80 -5.74
N VAL A 117 7.05 -1.55 -5.75
CA VAL A 117 7.62 -0.20 -5.87
C VAL A 117 8.47 -0.16 -7.13
N TYR A 118 8.35 0.91 -7.91
CA TYR A 118 9.08 1.12 -9.16
C TYR A 118 9.89 2.40 -9.08
N GLY A 119 11.12 2.40 -9.60
CA GLY A 119 12.02 3.56 -9.64
C GLY A 119 13.45 3.17 -10.01
#